data_AF-A0A376TF73-F1
#
_entry.id   AF-A0A376TF73-F1
#
_cell.length_a   1.000
_cell.length_b   1.000
_cell.length_c   1.000
_cell.angle_alpha   90.00
_cell.angle_beta   90.00
_cell.angle_gamma   90.00
#
_symmetry.space_group_name_H-M   'P 1'
#
loop_
_entity.id
_entity.type
_entity.pdbx_description
1 polymer ?
#
loop_
_entity_poly.entity_id
_entity_poly.type
_entity_poly.pdbx_seq_one_letter_code
_entity_poly.pdbx_strand_id
1 'polypeptide(L)'
;MDWIGANSYRTSHYPYAEEMLDWADEHGIVVIDETAAVGFNLSLGIGFEAGNKPKELYSEEAVNGETQQAHLQAIKELIARDKNHPSVVMWSIANEPDTRPQGAREYFAPLAEATRNSTRRVRSPASM
;
A
#
# COMPACT_ATOMS: atom_id res chain seq x y z
N MET A 1 22.27 -4.95 -5.28
CA MET A 1 22.12 -3.70 -4.50
C MET A 1 23.34 -3.41 -3.64
N ASP A 2 24.01 -4.44 -3.11
CA ASP A 2 25.22 -4.32 -2.29
C ASP A 2 26.32 -3.42 -2.90
N TRP A 3 26.75 -3.70 -4.13
CA TRP A 3 27.84 -2.95 -4.78
C TRP A 3 27.65 -1.42 -4.83
N ILE A 4 26.41 -0.95 -5.05
CA ILE A 4 26.11 0.48 -5.14
C ILE A 4 25.87 1.13 -3.75
N GLY A 5 25.95 0.33 -2.67
CA GLY A 5 25.77 0.80 -1.29
C GLY A 5 24.32 1.04 -0.89
N ALA A 6 23.34 0.47 -1.61
CA ALA A 6 21.94 0.61 -1.25
C ALA A 6 21.59 -0.27 -0.05
N ASN A 7 20.92 0.31 0.94
CA ASN A 7 20.49 -0.37 2.17
C ASN A 7 18.98 -0.61 2.24
N SER A 8 18.23 -0.10 1.27
CA SER A 8 16.78 -0.17 1.26
C SER A 8 16.17 -0.11 -0.14
N TYR A 9 14.95 -0.61 -0.27
CA TYR A 9 14.09 -0.41 -1.44
C TYR A 9 12.61 -0.39 -1.05
N ARG A 10 11.76 -0.06 -2.03
CA ARG A 10 10.29 -0.15 -1.94
C ARG A 10 9.76 -1.08 -3.02
N THR A 11 8.78 -1.93 -2.70
CA THR A 11 8.12 -2.87 -3.63
C THR A 11 7.18 -2.15 -4.61
N SER A 12 7.77 -1.30 -5.46
CA SER A 12 7.01 -0.43 -6.39
C SER A 12 6.49 -1.25 -7.57
N HIS A 13 5.20 -1.28 -7.92
CA HIS A 13 4.01 -0.69 -7.29
C HIS A 13 2.99 -1.78 -6.96
N TYR A 14 3.48 -2.88 -6.38
CA TYR A 14 2.71 -4.07 -6.06
C TYR A 14 3.54 -4.97 -5.14
N PRO A 15 2.89 -5.84 -4.36
CA PRO A 15 3.60 -6.79 -3.52
C PRO A 15 4.52 -7.67 -4.37
N TYR A 16 5.81 -7.72 -4.02
CA TYR A 16 6.77 -8.58 -4.72
C TYR A 16 6.59 -10.05 -4.29
N ALA A 17 7.29 -10.94 -4.99
CA ALA A 17 7.43 -12.34 -4.57
C ALA A 17 8.10 -12.41 -3.19
N GLU A 18 7.65 -13.33 -2.33
CA GLU A 18 8.07 -13.44 -0.92
C GLU A 18 9.57 -13.74 -0.77
N GLU A 19 10.17 -14.40 -1.76
CA GLU A 19 11.61 -14.68 -1.81
C GLU A 19 12.47 -13.40 -1.80
N MET A 20 11.92 -12.26 -2.25
CA MET A 20 12.61 -10.96 -2.17
C MET A 20 12.68 -10.42 -0.73
N LEU A 21 11.65 -10.72 0.08
CA LEU A 21 11.60 -10.35 1.50
C LEU A 21 12.42 -11.33 2.34
N ASP A 22 12.38 -12.63 2.04
CA ASP A 22 13.29 -13.62 2.65
C ASP A 22 14.75 -13.23 2.42
N TRP A 23 15.11 -12.86 1.18
CA TRP A 23 16.45 -12.37 0.87
C TRP A 23 16.79 -11.10 1.65
N ALA A 24 15.85 -10.16 1.74
CA ALA A 24 16.04 -8.92 2.48
C ALA A 24 16.24 -9.17 3.98
N ASP A 25 15.50 -10.11 4.57
CA ASP A 25 15.65 -10.54 5.95
C ASP A 25 17.04 -11.15 6.20
N GLU A 26 17.48 -12.07 5.33
CA GLU A 26 18.78 -12.74 5.42
C GLU A 26 19.95 -11.75 5.31
N HIS A 27 19.81 -10.71 4.48
CA HIS A 27 20.87 -9.74 4.19
C HIS A 27 20.74 -8.43 4.98
N GLY A 28 19.72 -8.29 5.83
CA GLY A 28 19.48 -7.07 6.61
C GLY A 28 19.14 -5.83 5.75
N ILE A 29 18.45 -6.02 4.63
CA ILE A 29 17.99 -4.92 3.75
C ILE A 29 16.64 -4.40 4.26
N VAL A 30 16.48 -3.08 4.31
CA VAL A 30 15.25 -2.44 4.78
C VAL A 30 14.24 -2.31 3.64
N VAL A 31 12.98 -2.68 3.88
CA VAL A 31 11.93 -2.67 2.85
C VAL A 31 10.74 -1.81 3.27
N ILE A 32 10.32 -0.93 2.36
CA ILE A 32 8.99 -0.30 2.39
C ILE A 32 8.09 -1.17 1.53
N ASP A 33 7.08 -1.78 2.13
CA ASP A 33 6.23 -2.74 1.44
C ASP A 33 4.91 -2.10 0.99
N GLU A 34 4.57 -2.26 -0.28
CA GLU A 34 3.57 -1.47 -0.99
C GLU A 34 2.46 -2.34 -1.58
N THR A 35 1.22 -1.88 -1.44
CA THR A 35 0.06 -2.49 -2.12
C THR A 35 0.10 -2.23 -3.63
N ALA A 36 -0.78 -2.89 -4.38
CA ALA A 36 -0.98 -2.60 -5.80
C ALA A 36 -1.80 -1.31 -6.08
N ALA A 37 -2.10 -0.50 -5.05
CA ALA A 37 -2.97 0.67 -5.15
C ALA A 37 -2.25 1.88 -5.78
N VAL A 38 -2.04 1.81 -7.09
CA VAL A 38 -1.51 2.90 -7.93
C VAL A 38 -2.54 3.32 -8.97
N GLY A 39 -2.45 4.56 -9.47
CA GLY A 39 -3.34 5.03 -10.54
C GLY A 39 -4.66 5.63 -10.05
N PHE A 40 -4.83 5.85 -8.75
CA PHE A 40 -5.89 6.68 -8.16
C PHE A 40 -5.67 8.18 -8.47
N ASN A 41 -5.35 8.51 -9.72
CA ASN A 41 -4.96 9.84 -10.15
C ASN A 41 -5.18 9.98 -11.67
N LEU A 42 -6.13 10.84 -12.06
CA LEU A 42 -6.48 11.07 -13.46
C LEU A 42 -5.59 12.14 -14.13
N SER A 43 -4.73 12.81 -13.35
CA SER A 43 -3.96 13.99 -13.77
C SER A 43 -2.49 13.69 -14.08
N LEU A 44 -2.01 12.46 -13.96
CA LEU A 44 -0.58 12.14 -14.15
C LEU A 44 -0.11 12.22 -15.60
N GLY A 45 -1.00 12.02 -16.58
CA GLY A 45 -0.64 12.04 -18.02
C GLY A 45 0.31 10.91 -18.44
N ILE A 46 0.42 9.85 -17.64
CA ILE A 46 1.21 8.64 -17.89
C ILE A 46 0.29 7.43 -17.98
N GLY A 47 0.75 6.35 -18.63
CA GLY A 47 -0.04 5.17 -18.91
C GLY A 47 -0.74 5.24 -20.27
N PHE A 48 -1.65 4.30 -20.52
CA PHE A 48 -2.41 4.26 -21.77
C PHE A 48 -3.70 5.05 -21.63
N GLU A 49 -3.85 6.11 -22.42
CA GLU A 49 -5.07 6.92 -22.43
C GLU A 49 -5.96 6.53 -23.60
N ALA A 50 -7.14 5.98 -23.29
CA ALA A 50 -8.17 5.69 -24.27
C ALA A 50 -9.54 6.10 -23.72
N GLY A 51 -10.30 6.86 -24.53
CA GLY A 51 -11.62 7.36 -24.13
C GLY A 51 -11.57 8.54 -23.17
N ASN A 52 -12.72 8.85 -22.57
CA ASN A 52 -12.87 9.95 -21.62
C ASN A 52 -12.64 9.46 -20.20
N LYS A 53 -11.91 10.25 -19.41
CA LYS A 53 -11.76 10.04 -17.97
C LYS A 53 -13.01 10.56 -17.24
N PRO A 54 -13.43 9.92 -16.13
CA PRO A 54 -14.50 10.46 -15.29
C PRO A 54 -14.13 11.86 -14.79
N LYS A 55 -15.13 12.72 -14.62
CA LYS A 55 -14.90 14.11 -14.18
C LYS A 55 -14.46 14.20 -12.72
N GLU A 56 -15.10 13.39 -11.87
CA GLU A 56 -14.83 13.33 -10.42
C GLU A 56 -14.20 11.98 -10.08
N LEU A 57 -12.99 12.02 -9.50
CA LEU A 57 -12.23 10.82 -9.18
C LEU A 57 -12.93 9.96 -8.10
N TYR A 58 -13.35 10.58 -6.99
CA TYR A 58 -14.04 9.89 -5.90
C TYR A 58 -15.55 10.05 -6.08
N SER A 59 -16.15 9.10 -6.80
CA SER A 59 -17.56 9.10 -7.17
C SER A 59 -18.03 7.67 -7.46
N GLU A 60 -19.34 7.46 -7.51
CA GLU A 60 -19.93 6.15 -7.85
C GLU A 60 -19.50 5.62 -9.22
N GLU A 61 -19.16 6.52 -10.16
CA GLU A 61 -18.72 6.17 -11.53
C GLU A 61 -17.23 5.79 -11.62
N ALA A 62 -16.44 6.10 -10.60
CA ALA A 62 -14.99 5.95 -10.62
C ALA A 62 -14.48 5.25 -9.34
N VAL A 63 -13.95 6.00 -8.37
CA VAL A 63 -13.48 5.46 -7.09
C VAL A 63 -14.61 5.52 -6.07
N ASN A 64 -15.28 4.39 -5.87
CA ASN A 64 -16.48 4.27 -5.05
C ASN A 64 -16.26 3.40 -3.79
N GLY A 65 -17.33 3.13 -3.06
CA GLY A 65 -17.29 2.31 -1.85
C GLY A 65 -16.78 0.88 -2.07
N GLU A 66 -17.12 0.24 -3.19
CA GLU A 66 -16.61 -1.09 -3.53
C GLU A 66 -15.10 -1.05 -3.80
N THR A 67 -14.63 0.03 -4.43
CA THR A 67 -13.20 0.26 -4.66
C THR A 67 -12.46 0.43 -3.33
N GLN A 68 -13.04 1.15 -2.36
CA GLN A 68 -12.46 1.28 -1.02
C GLN A 68 -12.39 -0.08 -0.30
N GLN A 69 -13.41 -0.94 -0.44
CA GLN A 69 -13.40 -2.28 0.16
C GLN A 69 -12.37 -3.20 -0.50
N ALA A 70 -12.25 -3.17 -1.82
CA ALA A 70 -11.22 -3.93 -2.54
C ALA A 70 -9.81 -3.48 -2.13
N HIS A 71 -9.60 -2.17 -1.96
CA HIS A 71 -8.35 -1.61 -1.47
C HIS A 71 -8.06 -2.06 -0.02
N LEU A 72 -9.05 -2.01 0.87
CA LEU A 72 -8.92 -2.54 2.22
C LEU A 72 -8.55 -4.02 2.22
N GLN A 73 -9.14 -4.81 1.32
CA GLN A 73 -8.83 -6.23 1.19
C GLN A 73 -7.38 -6.44 0.74
N ALA A 74 -6.90 -5.69 -0.26
CA ALA A 74 -5.51 -5.75 -0.70
C ALA A 74 -4.52 -5.40 0.44
N ILE A 75 -4.84 -4.39 1.25
CA ILE A 75 -4.05 -4.05 2.45
C ILE A 75 -4.01 -5.22 3.44
N LYS A 76 -5.15 -5.86 3.71
CA LYS A 76 -5.23 -7.00 4.63
C LYS A 76 -4.41 -8.18 4.15
N GLU A 77 -4.46 -8.50 2.86
CA GLU A 77 -3.71 -9.61 2.27
C GLU A 77 -2.20 -9.37 2.33
N LEU A 78 -1.75 -8.16 1.97
CA LEU A 78 -0.35 -7.76 2.08
C LEU A 78 0.17 -7.94 3.51
N ILE A 79 -0.51 -7.34 4.49
CA ILE A 79 -0.10 -7.43 5.90
C ILE A 79 -0.19 -8.88 6.40
N ALA A 80 -1.22 -9.63 6.01
CA ALA A 80 -1.37 -11.01 6.44
C ALA A 80 -0.19 -11.90 6.02
N ARG A 81 0.29 -11.69 4.79
CA ARG A 81 1.48 -12.35 4.24
C ARG A 81 2.75 -11.87 4.93
N ASP A 82 2.96 -10.55 5.00
CA ASP A 82 4.32 -10.01 5.21
C ASP A 82 4.60 -9.49 6.63
N LYS A 83 3.61 -9.47 7.53
CA LYS A 83 3.75 -8.97 8.92
C LYS A 83 4.89 -9.55 9.75
N ASN A 84 5.42 -10.70 9.36
CA ASN A 84 6.48 -11.41 10.09
C ASN A 84 7.88 -11.20 9.50
N HIS A 85 8.01 -10.56 8.34
CA HIS A 85 9.30 -10.24 7.74
C HIS A 85 9.96 -9.05 8.49
N PRO A 86 11.09 -9.25 9.19
CA PRO A 86 11.78 -8.17 9.90
C PRO A 86 12.31 -7.06 8.99
N SER A 87 12.55 -7.35 7.70
CA SER A 87 12.95 -6.34 6.71
C SER A 87 11.86 -5.30 6.45
N VAL A 88 10.58 -5.63 6.63
CA VAL A 88 9.46 -4.72 6.38
C VAL A 88 9.31 -3.73 7.53
N VAL A 89 9.67 -2.46 7.28
CA VAL A 89 9.64 -1.39 8.30
C VAL A 89 8.47 -0.41 8.14
N MET A 90 7.83 -0.40 6.97
CA MET A 90 6.73 0.53 6.67
C MET A 90 5.79 -0.06 5.63
N TRP A 91 4.49 0.21 5.79
CA TRP A 91 3.44 -0.13 4.83
C TRP A 91 3.05 1.09 4.00
N SER A 92 3.24 1.01 2.69
CA SER A 92 2.75 2.00 1.73
C SER A 92 1.36 1.56 1.24
N ILE A 93 0.32 2.27 1.70
CA ILE A 93 -1.06 1.89 1.38
C ILE A 93 -1.44 2.19 -0.07
N ALA A 94 -0.83 3.19 -0.71
CA ALA A 94 -1.07 3.57 -2.10
C ALA A 94 0.06 4.46 -2.63
N ASN A 95 0.23 4.51 -3.95
CA ASN A 95 1.21 5.37 -4.63
C ASN A 95 0.51 6.48 -5.43
N GLU A 96 0.93 7.73 -5.18
CA GLU A 96 0.52 8.94 -5.93
C GLU A 96 -0.98 9.13 -6.20
N PRO A 97 -1.88 8.90 -5.23
CA PRO A 97 -3.28 9.24 -5.42
C PRO A 97 -3.45 10.76 -5.57
N ASP A 98 -4.41 11.19 -6.38
CA ASP A 98 -4.81 12.59 -6.42
C ASP A 98 -5.63 12.92 -5.17
N THR A 99 -5.05 13.73 -4.29
CA THR A 99 -5.66 14.10 -3.00
C THR A 99 -6.31 15.48 -3.02
N ARG A 100 -6.34 16.15 -4.18
CA ARG A 100 -6.99 17.45 -4.38
C ARG A 100 -8.52 17.35 -4.47
N PRO A 101 -9.13 16.35 -5.16
CA PRO A 101 -10.57 16.25 -5.29
C PRO A 101 -11.27 16.05 -3.95
N GLN A 102 -12.51 16.52 -3.84
CA GLN A 102 -13.38 16.21 -2.70
C GLN A 102 -13.57 14.68 -2.59
N GLY A 103 -13.66 14.15 -1.37
CA GLY A 103 -13.79 12.71 -1.14
C GLY A 103 -12.45 11.99 -0.91
N ALA A 104 -11.30 12.61 -1.24
CA ALA A 104 -10.00 11.96 -1.05
C ALA A 104 -9.73 11.60 0.42
N ARG A 105 -10.02 12.54 1.34
CA ARG A 105 -9.81 12.30 2.77
C ARG A 105 -10.77 11.25 3.30
N GLU A 106 -12.03 11.30 2.88
CA GLU A 106 -13.08 10.35 3.22
C GLU A 106 -12.74 8.93 2.73
N TYR A 107 -12.08 8.83 1.57
CA TYR A 107 -11.58 7.57 1.03
C TYR A 107 -10.38 7.02 1.81
N PHE A 108 -9.36 7.83 2.11
CA PHE A 108 -8.11 7.33 2.69
C PHE A 108 -8.09 7.23 4.22
N ALA A 109 -8.86 8.04 4.95
CA ALA A 109 -8.81 8.03 6.42
C ALA A 109 -9.21 6.68 7.03
N PRO A 110 -10.31 6.01 6.60
CA PRO A 110 -10.68 4.70 7.11
C PRO A 110 -9.64 3.61 6.81
N LEU A 111 -9.02 3.68 5.62
CA LEU A 111 -7.97 2.74 5.22
C LEU A 111 -6.72 2.89 6.12
N ALA A 112 -6.29 4.13 6.37
CA ALA A 112 -5.16 4.40 7.25
C ALA A 112 -5.41 3.91 8.68
N GLU A 113 -6.63 4.08 9.21
CA GLU A 113 -7.01 3.57 10.52
C GLU A 113 -7.01 2.03 10.55
N ALA A 114 -7.60 1.39 9.55
CA ALA A 114 -7.65 -0.06 9.44
C ALA A 114 -6.23 -0.67 9.36
N THR A 115 -5.32 -0.09 8.57
CA THR A 115 -3.91 -0.51 8.48
C THR A 115 -3.22 -0.47 9.84
N ARG A 116 -3.42 0.60 10.62
CA ARG A 116 -2.85 0.72 11.98
C ARG A 116 -3.38 -0.36 12.92
N ASN A 117 -4.66 -0.71 12.81
CA ASN A 117 -5.26 -1.75 13.65
C ASN A 117 -4.75 -3.14 13.28
N SER A 118 -4.52 -3.41 11.99
CA SER A 118 -4.00 -4.69 11.49
C SER A 118 -2.52 -4.95 11.81
N THR A 119 -1.74 -3.91 12.09
CA THR A 119 -0.28 -4.00 12.32
C THR A 119 0.12 -3.96 13.79
N ARG A 120 -0.83 -3.69 14.69
CA ARG A 120 -0.58 -3.72 16.14
C ARG A 120 -0.32 -5.16 16.58
N ARG A 121 0.85 -5.42 17.18
CA ARG A 121 1.08 -6.64 17.95
C ARG A 121 0.00 -6.76 19.02
N VAL A 122 -0.69 -7.90 19.07
CA VAL A 122 -1.51 -8.28 20.22
C VAL A 122 -0.56 -8.32 21.41
N ARG A 123 -0.70 -7.36 22.33
CA ARG A 123 -0.01 -7.45 23.62
C ARG A 123 -0.67 -8.60 24.35
N SER A 124 0.02 -9.73 24.50
CA SER A 124 -0.41 -10.73 25.47
C SER A 124 -0.55 -10.04 26.82
N PRO A 125 -1.67 -10.21 27.55
CA PRO A 125 -1.75 -9.69 28.90
C PRO A 125 -0.59 -10.31 29.68
N ALA A 126 0.22 -9.46 30.33
CA ALA A 126 1.23 -9.95 31.25
C ALA A 126 0.52 -10.87 32.25
N SER A 127 0.88 -12.14 32.24
CA SER A 127 0.46 -13.11 33.26
C SER A 127 0.82 -12.52 34.63
N MET A 128 -0.20 -12.19 35.43
CA MET A 128 -0.04 -11.86 36.85
C MET A 128 0.31 -13.10 37.64
#